data_AF-H1VUW7-F1
#
_entry.id   AF-H1VUW7-F1
#
_cell.length_a   1.000
_cell.length_b   1.000
_cell.length_c   1.000
_cell.angle_alpha   90.00
_cell.angle_beta   90.00
_cell.angle_gamma   90.00
#
_symmetry.space_group_name_H-M   'P 1'
#
loop_
_entity.id
_entity.type
_entity.pdbx_description
1 polymer ?
#
loop_
_entity_poly.entity_id
_entity_poly.type
_entity_poly.pdbx_seq_one_letter_code
_entity_poly.pdbx_strand_id
1 'polypeptide(L)'
;MGNAEERHGGVSLFPLQQRDRPRARVLRLIATSFVLFAATSFYYLTSFYGRASQYNAFDIAKQCTINNLHSNLSFLDPAVPIAADEFLERRDRLARALVESKVDAFVLEPGYTFQYYGNISQTDWEPWEPEERPFLMLILPEVSPAGIVSAKTAFLSPHFEEGRVRMLGIPSRDAELDIVIWEEHWNPYDILLKSCLFDGRPAKLMVDEEIRDFIVRGLDSAGFQTVGLNAEIELVRQRKSSAEVELLRAVNTGTVAAVRSMRPCLLPGLTEDEVTEILNSALISINFGLFFNIVLFEEHGALPHGGFVTGWKKLTHESMVVIDVGAHYLGYSSDICRSFLIDPPRQRDRSVHPADPELRAEKFKVWQVVLDAQTAAAAAFRPNNTAASVDIAARTIIENAGYGYGFTHRLGHGIGIKAHESPYLNKWNKAVLLQPGMTFTNEPGIYLENRFGVRHEDIYLVKESGEAELLTGRRATGPYDP
;
A
#
# COMPACT_ATOMS: atom_id res chain seq x y z
N MET A 1 -73.94 -23.40 -82.51
CA MET A 1 -75.03 -22.51 -82.04
C MET A 1 -74.36 -21.43 -81.21
N GLY A 2 -73.89 -20.34 -81.83
CA GLY A 2 -74.61 -19.06 -81.99
C GLY A 2 -74.12 -18.09 -80.90
N ASN A 3 -73.97 -16.78 -81.05
CA ASN A 3 -74.10 -15.79 -82.12
C ASN A 3 -73.23 -14.59 -81.68
N ALA A 4 -72.52 -13.94 -82.61
CA ALA A 4 -72.72 -12.54 -83.08
C ALA A 4 -72.33 -11.43 -82.07
N GLU A 5 -71.28 -10.64 -82.38
CA GLU A 5 -71.31 -9.21 -82.81
C GLU A 5 -70.92 -8.30 -81.62
N GLU A 6 -70.19 -7.17 -81.69
CA GLU A 6 -69.88 -6.23 -82.77
C GLU A 6 -68.67 -5.31 -82.39
N ARG A 7 -67.84 -4.98 -83.40
CA ARG A 7 -67.20 -3.69 -83.80
C ARG A 7 -66.35 -2.76 -82.89
N HIS A 8 -65.39 -2.15 -83.63
CA HIS A 8 -64.62 -0.89 -83.47
C HIS A 8 -63.45 -0.93 -82.47
N GLY A 9 -62.22 -0.51 -82.77
CA GLY A 9 -61.62 0.18 -83.92
C GLY A 9 -60.48 1.07 -83.40
N GLY A 10 -59.27 0.96 -83.98
CA GLY A 10 -58.34 2.09 -84.11
C GLY A 10 -57.19 2.29 -83.10
N VAL A 11 -55.98 2.12 -83.67
CA VAL A 11 -54.80 3.01 -83.62
C VAL A 11 -53.93 3.11 -82.34
N SER A 12 -52.68 2.69 -82.56
CA SER A 12 -51.42 2.94 -81.85
C SER A 12 -51.19 4.40 -81.42
N LEU A 13 -50.82 4.62 -80.15
CA LEU A 13 -50.21 5.86 -79.67
C LEU A 13 -49.08 5.57 -78.67
N PHE A 14 -47.95 6.24 -78.91
CA PHE A 14 -46.73 6.30 -78.10
C PHE A 14 -46.99 6.61 -76.61
N PRO A 15 -46.17 6.10 -75.66
CA PRO A 15 -46.25 6.53 -74.29
C PRO A 15 -45.67 7.95 -74.12
N LEU A 16 -46.54 8.86 -73.70
CA LEU A 16 -46.23 10.20 -73.21
C LEU A 16 -45.32 10.13 -71.99
N GLN A 17 -44.12 10.68 -72.14
CA GLN A 17 -43.16 10.96 -71.08
C GLN A 17 -43.79 11.93 -70.06
N GLN A 18 -44.20 11.43 -68.89
CA GLN A 18 -44.67 12.27 -67.79
C GLN A 18 -43.50 13.12 -67.27
N ARG A 19 -43.54 14.42 -67.59
CA ARG A 19 -42.72 15.44 -66.93
C ARG A 19 -43.12 15.53 -65.45
N ASP A 20 -42.33 14.89 -64.59
CA ASP A 20 -42.28 15.17 -63.16
C ASP A 20 -42.15 16.69 -62.96
N ARG A 21 -43.15 17.31 -62.31
CA ARG A 21 -43.14 18.75 -62.05
C ARG A 21 -41.99 19.09 -61.10
N PRO A 22 -41.12 20.07 -61.43
CA PRO A 22 -39.91 20.39 -60.64
C PRO A 22 -40.21 20.74 -59.17
N ARG A 23 -41.41 21.25 -58.86
CA ARG A 23 -41.86 21.52 -57.49
C ARG A 23 -41.93 20.27 -56.60
N ALA A 24 -42.34 19.12 -57.13
CA ALA A 24 -42.46 17.89 -56.34
C ALA A 24 -41.09 17.29 -55.97
N ARG A 25 -40.10 17.42 -56.86
CA ARG A 25 -38.71 17.02 -56.58
C ARG A 25 -38.05 17.93 -55.56
N VAL A 26 -38.28 19.25 -55.64
CA VAL A 26 -37.76 20.21 -54.66
C VAL A 26 -38.36 19.99 -53.27
N LEU A 27 -39.67 19.76 -53.18
CA LEU A 27 -40.33 19.44 -51.90
C LEU A 27 -39.83 18.13 -51.28
N ARG A 28 -39.60 17.09 -52.09
CA ARG A 28 -39.00 15.84 -51.60
C ARG A 28 -37.57 16.04 -51.11
N LEU A 29 -36.75 16.79 -51.82
CA LEU A 29 -35.37 17.12 -51.42
C LEU A 29 -35.32 17.89 -50.09
N ILE A 30 -36.21 18.88 -49.92
CA ILE A 30 -36.32 19.64 -48.67
C ILE A 30 -36.75 18.72 -47.52
N ALA A 31 -37.75 17.86 -47.73
CA ALA A 31 -38.21 16.91 -46.71
C ALA A 31 -37.11 15.91 -46.33
N THR A 32 -36.37 15.35 -47.29
CA THR A 32 -35.25 14.44 -47.01
C THR A 32 -34.12 15.13 -46.27
N SER A 33 -33.78 16.38 -46.63
CA SER A 33 -32.77 17.15 -45.89
C SER A 33 -33.22 17.45 -44.47
N PHE A 34 -34.51 17.71 -44.24
CA PHE A 34 -35.04 17.95 -42.90
C PHE A 34 -35.00 16.69 -42.03
N VAL A 35 -35.34 15.52 -42.60
CA VAL A 35 -35.26 14.24 -41.90
C VAL A 35 -33.80 13.86 -41.60
N LEU A 36 -32.88 14.06 -42.55
CA LEU A 36 -31.46 13.85 -42.33
C LEU A 36 -30.91 14.78 -41.25
N PHE A 37 -31.27 16.06 -41.27
CA PHE A 37 -30.87 17.04 -40.26
C PHE A 37 -31.44 16.73 -38.87
N ALA A 38 -32.69 16.25 -38.80
CA ALA A 38 -33.31 15.83 -37.56
C ALA A 38 -32.66 14.54 -37.01
N ALA A 39 -32.36 13.57 -37.88
CA ALA A 39 -31.68 12.33 -37.49
C ALA A 39 -30.23 12.58 -37.04
N THR A 40 -29.49 13.44 -37.74
CA THR A 40 -28.14 13.83 -37.33
C THR A 40 -28.17 14.68 -36.07
N SER A 41 -29.07 15.65 -35.94
CA SER A 41 -29.25 16.41 -34.69
C SER A 41 -29.63 15.50 -33.52
N PHE A 42 -30.51 14.52 -33.72
CA PHE A 42 -30.87 13.55 -32.70
C PHE A 42 -29.69 12.63 -32.34
N TYR A 43 -28.90 12.19 -33.32
CA TYR A 43 -27.66 11.44 -33.08
C TYR A 43 -26.60 12.27 -32.34
N TYR A 44 -26.41 13.53 -32.71
CA TYR A 44 -25.51 14.44 -32.01
C TYR A 44 -26.02 14.80 -30.63
N LEU A 45 -27.33 15.01 -30.43
CA LEU A 45 -27.90 15.21 -29.10
C LEU A 45 -27.75 13.96 -28.25
N THR A 46 -28.05 12.76 -28.75
CA THR A 46 -27.91 11.52 -27.97
C THR A 46 -26.45 11.19 -27.66
N SER A 47 -25.53 11.45 -28.59
CA SER A 47 -24.08 11.34 -28.37
C SER A 47 -23.55 12.40 -27.41
N PHE A 48 -24.03 13.64 -27.50
CA PHE A 48 -23.65 14.74 -26.62
C PHE A 48 -24.25 14.59 -25.23
N TYR A 49 -25.49 14.14 -25.08
CA TYR A 49 -26.10 13.79 -23.79
C TYR A 49 -25.52 12.49 -23.22
N GLY A 50 -25.13 11.52 -24.06
CA GLY A 50 -24.36 10.35 -23.63
C GLY A 50 -22.98 10.74 -23.09
N ARG A 51 -22.30 11.71 -23.72
CA ARG A 51 -21.03 12.30 -23.23
C ARG A 51 -21.21 13.25 -22.05
N ALA A 52 -22.29 14.03 -21.97
CA ALA A 52 -22.57 14.97 -20.89
C ALA A 52 -23.16 14.29 -19.65
N SER A 53 -23.81 13.14 -19.80
CA SER A 53 -24.13 12.21 -18.70
C SER A 53 -22.89 11.49 -18.18
N GLN A 54 -21.79 11.54 -18.93
CA GLN A 54 -20.47 11.03 -18.59
C GLN A 54 -19.55 12.13 -18.03
N TYR A 55 -20.10 13.26 -17.55
CA TYR A 55 -19.45 13.96 -16.45
C TYR A 55 -19.28 12.93 -15.33
N ASN A 56 -18.03 12.64 -15.04
CA ASN A 56 -17.50 11.28 -15.03
C ASN A 56 -17.90 10.53 -13.75
N ALA A 57 -18.36 9.27 -13.85
CA ALA A 57 -18.63 8.44 -12.66
C ALA A 57 -17.41 8.40 -11.73
N PHE A 58 -16.21 8.44 -12.33
CA PHE A 58 -14.95 8.63 -11.64
C PHE A 58 -14.86 9.96 -10.85
N ASP A 59 -15.15 11.11 -11.47
CA ASP A 59 -15.07 12.43 -10.80
C ASP A 59 -16.07 12.54 -9.65
N ILE A 60 -17.28 12.02 -9.85
CA ILE A 60 -18.33 11.97 -8.82
C ILE A 60 -17.87 11.09 -7.65
N ALA A 61 -17.35 9.89 -7.94
CA ALA A 61 -16.87 8.96 -6.92
C ALA A 61 -15.67 9.55 -6.17
N LYS A 62 -14.73 10.19 -6.88
CA LYS A 62 -13.57 10.89 -6.31
C LYS A 62 -13.99 11.97 -5.32
N GLN A 63 -14.86 12.89 -5.74
CA GLN A 63 -15.31 13.98 -4.87
C GLN A 63 -16.15 13.47 -3.70
N CYS A 64 -17.02 12.49 -3.92
CA CYS A 64 -17.79 11.83 -2.86
C CYS A 64 -16.85 11.20 -1.81
N THR A 65 -15.81 10.51 -2.26
CA THR A 65 -14.82 9.86 -1.38
C THR A 65 -14.09 10.87 -0.52
N ILE A 66 -13.56 11.94 -1.12
CA ILE A 66 -12.85 13.00 -0.40
C ILE A 66 -13.77 13.68 0.61
N ASN A 67 -14.99 14.06 0.20
CA ASN A 67 -15.95 14.70 1.09
C ASN A 67 -16.31 13.80 2.29
N ASN A 68 -16.51 12.50 2.06
CA ASN A 68 -16.78 11.53 3.11
C ASN A 68 -15.60 11.41 4.08
N LEU A 69 -14.37 11.33 3.58
CA LEU A 69 -13.16 11.21 4.41
C LEU A 69 -12.97 12.46 5.29
N HIS A 70 -13.17 13.65 4.72
CA HIS A 70 -13.05 14.92 5.44
C HIS A 70 -14.18 15.17 6.46
N SER A 71 -15.18 14.30 6.55
CA SER A 71 -16.23 14.42 7.57
C SER A 71 -15.72 14.22 9.00
N ASN A 72 -14.63 13.45 9.17
CA ASN A 72 -13.99 13.23 10.46
C ASN A 72 -12.52 12.84 10.29
N LEU A 73 -11.61 13.73 10.70
CA LEU A 73 -10.16 13.50 10.71
C LEU A 73 -9.56 13.43 12.12
N SER A 74 -10.39 13.27 13.15
CA SER A 74 -9.93 13.25 14.56
C SER A 74 -8.94 12.12 14.90
N PHE A 75 -8.83 11.10 14.05
CA PHE A 75 -7.80 10.06 14.19
C PHE A 75 -6.38 10.57 13.98
N LEU A 76 -6.19 11.78 13.42
CA LEU A 76 -4.90 12.44 13.28
C LEU A 76 -4.48 13.19 14.55
N ASP A 77 -5.42 13.58 15.41
CA ASP A 77 -5.17 14.47 16.55
C ASP A 77 -4.08 13.97 17.53
N PRO A 78 -3.98 12.65 17.85
CA PRO A 78 -2.95 12.14 18.75
C PRO A 78 -1.56 12.02 18.11
N ALA A 79 -1.47 12.06 16.78
CA ALA A 79 -0.26 11.79 16.04
C ALA A 79 0.61 13.05 15.90
N VAL A 80 1.71 13.09 16.64
CA VAL A 80 2.69 14.18 16.61
C VAL A 80 4.04 13.67 16.08
N PRO A 81 4.84 14.53 15.42
CA PRO A 81 6.20 14.15 15.02
C PRO A 81 7.02 13.67 16.22
N ILE A 82 7.87 12.66 15.98
CA ILE A 82 8.81 12.16 16.98
C ILE A 82 9.70 13.31 17.48
N ALA A 83 9.80 13.44 18.80
CA ALA A 83 10.57 14.51 19.40
C ALA A 83 12.09 14.25 19.32
N ALA A 84 12.89 15.32 19.32
CA ALA A 84 14.34 15.25 19.16
C ALA A 84 15.04 14.38 20.22
N ASP A 85 14.54 14.40 21.45
CA ASP A 85 15.01 13.59 22.57
C ASP A 85 14.76 12.09 22.38
N GLU A 86 13.65 11.71 21.75
CA GLU A 86 13.37 10.31 21.42
C GLU A 86 14.39 9.75 20.40
N PHE A 87 14.85 10.55 19.44
CA PHE A 87 15.94 10.13 18.53
C PHE A 87 17.27 9.89 19.26
N LEU A 88 17.56 10.67 20.32
CA LEU A 88 18.73 10.44 21.16
C LEU A 88 18.53 9.15 21.98
N GLU A 89 17.35 8.95 22.55
CA GLU A 89 17.01 7.74 23.31
C GLU A 89 17.08 6.47 22.45
N ARG A 90 16.58 6.51 21.21
CA ARG A 90 16.66 5.39 20.25
C ARG A 90 18.10 4.95 20.04
N ARG A 91 19.00 5.90 19.81
CA ARG A 91 20.43 5.61 19.66
C ARG A 91 21.04 5.10 20.96
N ASP A 92 20.67 5.62 22.12
CA ASP A 92 21.13 5.09 23.41
C ASP A 92 20.64 3.66 23.67
N ARG A 93 19.41 3.32 23.27
CA ARG A 93 18.90 1.93 23.31
C ARG A 93 19.74 1.02 22.42
N LEU A 94 20.07 1.48 21.21
CA LEU A 94 20.96 0.76 20.32
C LEU A 94 22.36 0.59 20.93
N ALA A 95 22.95 1.64 21.51
CA ALA A 95 24.24 1.59 22.18
C ALA A 95 24.25 0.55 23.32
N ARG A 96 23.20 0.48 24.13
CA ARG A 96 23.06 -0.56 25.16
C ARG A 96 23.06 -1.96 24.56
N ALA A 97 22.30 -2.19 23.49
CA ALA A 97 22.26 -3.47 22.80
C ALA A 97 23.61 -3.84 22.14
N LEU A 98 24.38 -2.85 21.66
CA LEU A 98 25.73 -3.06 21.13
C LEU A 98 26.71 -3.51 22.21
N VAL A 99 26.67 -2.90 23.41
CA VAL A 99 27.48 -3.31 24.57
C VAL A 99 27.18 -4.75 24.95
N GLU A 100 25.89 -5.12 25.05
CA GLU A 100 25.45 -6.48 25.36
C GLU A 100 25.90 -7.49 24.30
N SER A 101 25.85 -7.08 23.02
CA SER A 101 26.26 -7.90 21.87
C SER A 101 27.78 -7.97 21.66
N LYS A 102 28.56 -7.21 22.44
CA LYS A 102 30.02 -7.05 22.27
C LYS A 102 30.38 -6.63 20.85
N VAL A 103 29.74 -5.56 20.38
CA VAL A 103 29.95 -4.95 19.06
C VAL A 103 30.40 -3.51 19.26
N ASP A 104 31.36 -3.06 18.45
CA ASP A 104 32.03 -1.77 18.62
C ASP A 104 31.25 -0.61 17.97
N ALA A 105 30.50 -0.86 16.90
CA ALA A 105 29.60 0.12 16.30
C ALA A 105 28.49 -0.52 15.47
N PHE A 106 27.39 0.21 15.30
CA PHE A 106 26.37 -0.06 14.30
C PHE A 106 26.57 0.87 13.10
N VAL A 107 26.50 0.33 11.88
CA VAL A 107 26.74 1.07 10.63
C VAL A 107 25.55 0.92 9.69
N LEU A 108 25.11 2.05 9.13
CA LEU A 108 23.92 2.09 8.28
C LEU A 108 24.07 3.14 7.16
N GLU A 109 23.36 2.89 6.07
CA GLU A 109 23.18 3.81 4.94
C GLU A 109 21.84 4.58 5.08
N PRO A 110 21.66 5.70 4.36
CA PRO A 110 20.35 6.36 4.24
C PRO A 110 19.26 5.39 3.81
N GLY A 111 18.16 5.38 4.57
CA GLY A 111 17.07 4.42 4.46
C GLY A 111 16.14 4.48 5.66
N TYR A 112 15.31 3.46 5.86
CA TYR A 112 14.36 3.43 6.99
C TYR A 112 15.06 3.40 8.35
N THR A 113 16.15 2.65 8.51
CA THR A 113 16.93 2.62 9.76
C THR A 113 17.61 3.97 10.02
N PHE A 114 18.07 4.66 8.98
CA PHE A 114 18.63 6.01 9.09
C PHE A 114 17.56 7.00 9.53
N GLN A 115 16.37 6.94 8.94
CA GLN A 115 15.25 7.78 9.35
C GLN A 115 14.87 7.53 10.80
N TYR A 116 14.91 6.27 11.25
CA TYR A 116 14.58 5.89 12.62
C TYR A 116 15.53 6.51 13.67
N TYR A 117 16.84 6.53 13.40
CA TYR A 117 17.86 7.02 14.34
C TYR A 117 18.26 8.48 14.12
N GLY A 118 18.22 8.94 12.88
CA GLY A 118 18.73 10.24 12.43
C GLY A 118 17.68 11.25 12.00
N ASN A 119 16.40 10.86 11.90
CA ASN A 119 15.30 11.70 11.42
C ASN A 119 15.48 12.22 9.97
N ILE A 120 16.17 11.46 9.12
CA ILE A 120 16.43 11.81 7.72
C ILE A 120 16.12 10.59 6.86
N SER A 121 15.22 10.75 5.91
CA SER A 121 14.86 9.70 4.96
C SER A 121 15.93 9.54 3.88
N GLN A 122 15.88 8.43 3.14
CA GLN A 122 16.67 8.30 1.92
C GLN A 122 16.39 9.47 0.97
N THR A 123 15.15 9.91 0.80
CA THR A 123 14.82 11.00 -0.12
C THR A 123 15.29 12.38 0.34
N ASP A 124 15.42 12.60 1.65
CA ASP A 124 16.02 13.84 2.19
C ASP A 124 17.53 13.88 1.90
N TRP A 125 18.18 12.72 1.99
CA TRP A 125 19.59 12.58 1.65
C TRP A 125 19.83 12.50 0.15
N GLU A 126 19.06 11.74 -0.61
CA GLU A 126 19.21 11.56 -2.05
C GLU A 126 17.88 11.15 -2.70
N PRO A 127 17.21 12.06 -3.44
CA PRO A 127 15.83 11.84 -3.88
C PRO A 127 15.68 10.87 -5.06
N TRP A 128 16.78 10.47 -5.72
CA TRP A 128 16.75 9.50 -6.83
C TRP A 128 16.99 8.08 -6.35
N GLU A 129 18.25 7.72 -6.07
CA GLU A 129 18.65 6.36 -5.73
C GLU A 129 19.93 6.36 -4.87
N PRO A 130 20.23 5.26 -4.15
CA PRO A 130 21.49 5.15 -3.41
C PRO A 130 22.70 5.18 -4.35
N GLU A 131 23.62 6.13 -4.17
CA GLU A 131 24.80 6.33 -5.04
C GLU A 131 25.98 5.41 -4.71
N GLU A 132 26.93 5.24 -5.64
CA GLU A 132 28.14 4.43 -5.45
C GLU A 132 29.07 4.93 -4.34
N ARG A 133 28.92 6.18 -3.90
CA ARG A 133 29.74 6.82 -2.86
C ARG A 133 29.27 6.42 -1.46
N PRO A 134 30.16 5.87 -0.61
CA PRO A 134 29.81 5.59 0.77
C PRO A 134 29.50 6.88 1.56
N PHE A 135 28.24 6.99 1.98
CA PHE A 135 27.80 7.88 3.06
C PHE A 135 27.16 7.03 4.16
N LEU A 136 27.81 6.97 5.32
CA LEU A 136 27.44 6.07 6.41
C LEU A 136 27.18 6.87 7.68
N MET A 137 26.14 6.50 8.41
CA MET A 137 26.00 6.87 9.82
C MET A 137 26.56 5.73 10.67
N LEU A 138 27.30 6.10 11.71
CA LEU A 138 27.85 5.21 12.71
C LEU A 138 27.27 5.56 14.07
N ILE A 139 26.83 4.54 14.80
CA ILE A 139 26.40 4.65 16.19
C ILE A 139 27.33 3.79 17.05
N LEU A 140 28.16 4.44 17.86
CA LEU A 140 29.14 3.80 18.74
C LEU A 140 28.65 3.86 20.19
N PRO A 141 28.79 2.79 20.99
CA PRO A 141 28.48 2.84 22.41
C PRO A 141 29.61 3.50 23.20
N GLU A 142 29.26 4.47 24.04
CA GLU A 142 30.15 5.06 25.04
C GLU A 142 29.70 4.66 26.43
N VAL A 143 30.62 4.14 27.23
CA VAL A 143 30.37 3.75 28.61
C VAL A 143 31.09 4.74 29.52
N SER A 144 30.32 5.55 30.24
CA SER A 144 30.90 6.48 31.22
C SER A 144 31.52 5.72 32.41
N PRO A 145 32.41 6.35 33.21
CA PRO A 145 32.95 5.74 34.43
C PRO A 145 31.89 5.29 35.44
N ALA A 146 30.69 5.87 35.39
CA ALA A 146 29.54 5.49 36.21
C ALA A 146 28.75 4.29 35.65
N GLY A 147 29.16 3.72 34.51
CA GLY A 147 28.49 2.60 33.84
C GLY A 147 27.27 3.01 33.01
N ILE A 148 27.00 4.31 32.84
CA ILE A 148 25.93 4.81 31.97
C ILE A 148 26.38 4.66 30.52
N VAL A 149 25.55 4.00 29.71
CA VAL A 149 25.76 3.81 28.26
C VAL A 149 25.00 4.86 27.47
N SER A 150 25.70 5.59 26.60
CA SER A 150 25.15 6.54 25.64
C SER A 150 25.67 6.26 24.23
N ALA A 151 24.97 6.75 23.22
CA ALA A 151 25.43 6.68 21.85
C ALA A 151 26.27 7.90 21.45
N LYS A 152 27.44 7.64 20.87
CA LYS A 152 28.17 8.58 20.02
C LYS A 152 27.71 8.38 18.57
N THR A 153 27.34 9.47 17.91
CA THR A 153 26.95 9.46 16.49
C THR A 153 28.07 10.07 15.66
N ALA A 154 28.48 9.38 14.60
CA ALA A 154 29.46 9.88 13.65
C ALA A 154 29.04 9.55 12.21
N PHE A 155 29.70 10.18 11.24
CA PHE A 155 29.45 9.96 9.82
C PHE A 155 30.73 9.68 9.05
N LEU A 156 30.63 8.86 8.00
CA LEU A 156 31.61 8.80 6.93
C LEU A 156 31.00 9.48 5.72
N SER A 157 31.66 10.51 5.16
CA SER A 157 31.11 11.31 4.07
C SER A 157 32.14 11.64 3.01
N PRO A 158 31.77 11.70 1.72
CA PRO A 158 32.60 12.39 0.73
C PRO A 158 32.88 13.83 1.21
N HIS A 159 34.10 14.29 1.04
CA HIS A 159 34.50 15.63 1.52
C HIS A 159 33.65 16.74 0.89
N PHE A 160 33.34 16.65 -0.41
CA PHE A 160 32.52 17.66 -1.09
C PHE A 160 31.07 17.72 -0.58
N GLU A 161 30.58 16.69 0.12
CA GLU A 161 29.24 16.64 0.72
C GLU A 161 29.22 17.01 2.21
N GLU A 162 30.37 17.28 2.84
CA GLU A 162 30.46 17.56 4.28
C GLU A 162 29.52 18.70 4.71
N GLY A 163 29.46 19.77 3.91
CA GLY A 163 28.56 20.88 4.15
C GLY A 163 27.08 20.46 4.17
N ARG A 164 26.68 19.55 3.27
CA ARG A 164 25.30 19.02 3.22
C ARG A 164 24.99 18.19 4.46
N VAL A 165 25.92 17.33 4.90
CA VAL A 165 25.76 16.53 6.12
C VAL A 165 25.52 17.42 7.34
N ARG A 166 26.27 18.52 7.47
CA ARG A 166 26.10 19.49 8.58
C ARG A 166 24.75 20.20 8.56
N MET A 167 24.10 20.31 7.40
CA MET A 167 22.79 20.95 7.25
C MET A 167 21.60 20.00 7.42
N LEU A 168 21.82 18.69 7.59
CA LEU A 168 20.74 17.70 7.74
C LEU A 168 19.88 17.94 8.99
N GLY A 169 20.40 18.63 10.01
CA GLY A 169 19.62 18.91 11.22
C GLY A 169 19.30 17.66 12.05
N ILE A 170 20.13 16.63 11.95
CA ILE A 170 20.03 15.40 12.74
C ILE A 170 20.05 15.77 14.23
N PRO A 171 19.07 15.32 15.04
CA PRO A 171 19.09 15.56 16.48
C PRO A 171 20.44 15.11 17.08
N SER A 172 21.10 15.95 17.86
CA SER A 172 22.42 15.61 18.43
C SER A 172 22.60 16.24 19.81
N ARG A 173 23.41 15.60 20.65
CA ARG A 173 23.92 16.18 21.90
C ARG A 173 25.14 17.06 21.66
N ASP A 174 25.89 16.74 20.61
CA ASP A 174 27.12 17.42 20.26
C ASP A 174 26.82 18.70 19.49
N ALA A 175 27.60 19.76 19.77
CA ALA A 175 27.47 21.03 19.07
C ALA A 175 27.81 20.93 17.59
N GLU A 176 28.69 19.98 17.22
CA GLU A 176 29.07 19.67 15.85
C GLU A 176 29.02 18.16 15.64
N LEU A 177 28.60 17.74 14.44
CA LEU A 177 28.65 16.34 14.04
C LEU A 177 30.10 15.89 13.84
N ASP A 178 30.43 14.70 14.35
CA ASP A 178 31.69 14.03 14.07
C ASP A 178 31.64 13.42 12.66
N ILE A 179 32.40 13.98 11.72
CA ILE A 179 32.38 13.58 10.31
C ILE A 179 33.78 13.20 9.88
N VAL A 180 33.96 11.92 9.54
CA VAL A 180 35.14 11.40 8.86
C VAL A 180 34.96 11.66 7.37
N ILE A 181 35.72 12.60 6.83
CA ILE A 181 35.69 12.94 5.41
C ILE A 181 36.68 12.11 4.60
N TRP A 182 36.30 11.77 3.36
CA TRP A 182 37.19 11.13 2.40
C TRP A 182 37.18 11.85 1.04
N GLU A 183 38.34 11.94 0.39
CA GLU A 183 38.49 12.49 -0.96
C GLU A 183 38.17 11.42 -2.02
N GLU A 184 37.69 11.83 -3.20
CA GLU A 184 37.29 10.94 -4.31
C GLU A 184 38.32 9.86 -4.70
N HIS A 185 39.61 10.11 -4.47
CA HIS A 185 40.69 9.18 -4.80
C HIS A 185 41.18 8.33 -3.62
N TRP A 186 40.57 8.46 -2.44
CA TRP A 186 40.89 7.70 -1.23
C TRP A 186 40.01 6.47 -1.12
N ASN A 187 40.50 5.47 -0.38
CA ASN A 187 39.64 4.39 0.07
C ASN A 187 38.85 4.85 1.31
N PRO A 188 37.53 5.05 1.23
CA PRO A 188 36.72 5.55 2.34
C PRO A 188 36.80 4.67 3.59
N TYR A 189 36.91 3.35 3.41
CA TYR A 189 36.92 2.38 4.51
C TYR A 189 38.27 2.38 5.25
N ASP A 190 39.39 2.57 4.54
CA ASP A 190 40.71 2.72 5.17
C ASP A 190 40.80 4.01 5.97
N ILE A 191 40.21 5.09 5.47
CA ILE A 191 40.13 6.39 6.16
C ILE A 191 39.28 6.25 7.42
N LEU A 192 38.13 5.55 7.34
CA LEU A 192 37.31 5.26 8.51
C LEU A 192 38.09 4.49 9.57
N LEU A 193 38.79 3.40 9.21
CA LEU A 193 39.56 2.61 10.15
C LEU A 193 40.68 3.42 10.83
N LYS A 194 41.37 4.28 10.09
CA LYS A 194 42.48 5.11 10.61
C LYS A 194 42.01 6.38 11.35
N SER A 195 40.72 6.69 11.30
CA SER A 195 40.15 7.85 11.99
C SER A 195 40.26 7.71 13.51
N CYS A 196 40.04 8.81 14.24
CA CYS A 196 40.00 8.80 15.69
C CYS A 196 38.91 7.91 16.30
N LEU A 197 37.92 7.47 15.51
CA LEU A 197 36.86 6.56 15.97
C LEU A 197 37.41 5.16 16.27
N PHE A 198 38.38 4.68 15.49
CA PHE A 198 38.90 3.31 15.59
C PHE A 198 40.41 3.23 15.83
N ASP A 199 41.17 4.28 15.49
CA ASP A 199 42.63 4.39 15.70
C ASP A 199 43.42 3.23 15.07
N GLY A 200 42.99 2.79 13.88
CA GLY A 200 43.61 1.68 13.16
C GLY A 200 43.37 0.29 13.77
N ARG A 201 42.59 0.19 14.86
CA ARG A 201 42.35 -1.07 15.56
C ARG A 201 41.24 -1.86 14.86
N PRO A 202 41.38 -3.18 14.71
CA PRO A 202 40.28 -4.03 14.27
C PRO A 202 39.06 -3.82 15.17
N ALA A 203 37.90 -3.62 14.55
CA ALA A 203 36.64 -3.41 15.24
C ALA A 203 35.54 -4.27 14.62
N LYS A 204 34.64 -4.76 15.46
CA LYS A 204 33.47 -5.52 15.07
C LYS A 204 32.31 -4.56 14.82
N LEU A 205 31.88 -4.51 13.57
CA LEU A 205 30.79 -3.64 13.11
C LEU A 205 29.55 -4.48 12.87
N MET A 206 28.44 -4.11 13.52
CA MET A 206 27.14 -4.63 13.09
C MET A 206 26.61 -3.73 12.00
N VAL A 207 26.17 -4.32 10.90
CA VAL A 207 25.67 -3.57 9.74
C VAL A 207 24.17 -3.72 9.63
N ASP A 208 23.51 -2.65 9.19
CA ASP A 208 22.08 -2.66 8.87
C ASP A 208 21.73 -3.75 7.85
N GLU A 209 20.52 -4.32 7.93
CA GLU A 209 20.10 -5.41 7.04
C GLU A 209 19.98 -4.99 5.57
N GLU A 210 19.76 -3.71 5.29
CA GLU A 210 19.61 -3.17 3.93
C GLU A 210 20.91 -2.56 3.39
N ILE A 211 22.01 -2.63 4.15
CA ILE A 211 23.30 -2.12 3.70
C ILE A 211 23.73 -2.83 2.42
N ARG A 212 24.28 -2.08 1.47
CA ARG A 212 24.69 -2.63 0.18
C ARG A 212 25.95 -3.47 0.34
N ASP A 213 25.98 -4.63 -0.32
CA ASP A 213 27.05 -5.63 -0.22
C ASP A 213 28.46 -5.05 -0.47
N PHE A 214 28.62 -4.10 -1.39
CA PHE A 214 29.93 -3.52 -1.66
C PHE A 214 30.48 -2.67 -0.49
N ILE A 215 29.60 -2.10 0.34
CA ILE A 215 29.98 -1.41 1.58
C ILE A 215 30.53 -2.41 2.57
N VAL A 216 29.82 -3.53 2.77
CA VAL A 216 30.23 -4.62 3.68
C VAL A 216 31.59 -5.17 3.28
N ARG A 217 31.75 -5.54 2.00
CA ARG A 217 33.04 -6.02 1.47
C ARG A 217 34.15 -4.97 1.60
N GLY A 218 33.82 -3.69 1.42
CA GLY A 218 34.75 -2.59 1.61
C GLY A 218 35.25 -2.47 3.04
N LEU A 219 34.33 -2.52 4.01
CA LEU A 219 34.64 -2.53 5.44
C LEU A 219 35.49 -3.75 5.82
N ASP A 220 35.10 -4.95 5.39
CA ASP A 220 35.87 -6.17 5.66
C ASP A 220 37.28 -6.10 5.06
N SER A 221 37.41 -5.56 3.83
CA SER A 221 38.71 -5.43 3.15
C SER A 221 39.64 -4.43 3.84
N ALA A 222 39.09 -3.39 4.47
CA ALA A 222 39.86 -2.42 5.25
C ALA A 222 40.37 -3.01 6.58
N GLY A 223 39.71 -4.07 7.09
CA GLY A 223 40.11 -4.77 8.32
C GLY A 223 39.06 -4.76 9.44
N PHE A 224 37.83 -4.33 9.16
CA PHE A 224 36.71 -4.50 10.08
C PHE A 224 36.20 -5.94 10.09
N GLN A 225 35.51 -6.33 11.15
CA GLN A 225 34.75 -7.58 11.20
C GLN A 225 33.26 -7.24 11.13
N THR A 226 32.65 -7.36 9.95
CA THR A 226 31.21 -7.12 9.81
C THR A 226 30.37 -8.31 10.31
N VAL A 227 29.22 -8.02 10.93
CA VAL A 227 28.21 -9.00 11.34
C VAL A 227 26.81 -8.48 11.05
N GLY A 228 25.88 -9.39 10.75
CA GLY A 228 24.46 -9.04 10.60
C GLY A 228 23.77 -8.83 11.96
N LEU A 229 22.50 -8.44 11.89
CA LEU A 229 21.67 -8.18 13.07
C LEU A 229 21.53 -9.41 13.98
N ASN A 230 21.35 -9.16 15.27
CA ASN A 230 20.95 -10.16 16.25
C ASN A 230 19.69 -9.71 17.01
N ALA A 231 19.14 -10.61 17.83
CA ALA A 231 17.87 -10.37 18.51
C ALA A 231 17.87 -9.09 19.38
N GLU A 232 18.95 -8.80 20.12
CA GLU A 232 19.01 -7.62 20.99
C GLU A 232 18.90 -6.31 20.20
N ILE A 233 19.52 -6.26 19.02
CA ILE A 233 19.54 -5.06 18.17
C ILE A 233 18.23 -4.92 17.41
N GLU A 234 17.67 -6.03 16.89
CA GLU A 234 16.36 -6.04 16.25
C GLU A 234 15.27 -5.54 17.22
N LEU A 235 15.32 -5.93 18.49
CA LEU A 235 14.35 -5.55 19.51
C LEU A 235 14.20 -4.04 19.70
N VAL A 236 15.24 -3.25 19.39
CA VAL A 236 15.23 -1.79 19.52
C VAL A 236 14.16 -1.16 18.62
N ARG A 237 14.00 -1.66 17.39
CA ARG A 237 12.97 -1.21 16.43
C ARG A 237 11.67 -2.01 16.53
N GLN A 238 11.76 -3.30 16.87
CA GLN A 238 10.58 -4.15 16.98
C GLN A 238 9.61 -3.62 18.04
N ARG A 239 10.10 -3.01 19.13
CA ARG A 239 9.30 -2.44 20.21
C ARG A 239 9.06 -0.94 20.05
N LYS A 240 7.80 -0.59 19.80
CA LYS A 240 7.38 0.78 19.50
C LYS A 240 7.23 1.60 20.78
N SER A 241 7.69 2.84 20.75
CA SER A 241 7.36 3.84 21.76
C SER A 241 5.86 4.22 21.68
N SER A 242 5.33 4.89 22.70
CA SER A 242 3.95 5.39 22.66
C SER A 242 3.71 6.35 21.50
N ALA A 243 4.69 7.20 21.16
CA ALA A 243 4.57 8.12 20.04
C ALA A 243 4.52 7.37 18.70
N GLU A 244 5.35 6.33 18.55
CA GLU A 244 5.33 5.46 17.36
C GLU A 244 4.00 4.74 17.19
N VAL A 245 3.41 4.26 18.30
CA VAL A 245 2.10 3.60 18.29
C VAL A 245 1.00 4.55 17.82
N GLU A 246 1.00 5.82 18.25
CA GLU A 246 -0.01 6.80 17.81
C GLU A 246 0.19 7.23 16.35
N LEU A 247 1.43 7.31 15.86
CA LEU A 247 1.70 7.51 14.43
C LEU A 247 1.19 6.33 13.59
N LEU A 248 1.47 5.10 14.02
CA LEU A 248 0.93 3.89 13.39
C LEU A 248 -0.61 3.86 13.46
N ARG A 249 -1.21 4.29 14.57
CA ARG A 249 -2.66 4.41 14.74
C ARG A 249 -3.27 5.32 13.70
N ALA A 250 -2.72 6.53 13.59
CA ALA A 250 -3.25 7.57 12.73
C ALA A 250 -3.16 7.16 11.26
N VAL A 251 -2.01 6.67 10.81
CA VAL A 251 -1.83 6.27 9.41
C VAL A 251 -2.70 5.07 9.06
N ASN A 252 -2.78 4.04 9.92
CA ASN A 252 -3.58 2.85 9.62
C ASN A 252 -5.09 3.08 9.74
N THR A 253 -5.54 3.87 10.74
CA THR A 253 -6.95 4.26 10.86
C THR A 253 -7.37 5.16 9.70
N GLY A 254 -6.51 6.10 9.29
CA GLY A 254 -6.78 6.99 8.17
C GLY A 254 -6.89 6.25 6.83
N THR A 255 -6.00 5.29 6.58
CA THR A 255 -6.08 4.49 5.35
C THR A 255 -7.36 3.63 5.35
N VAL A 256 -7.78 3.05 6.49
CA VAL A 256 -9.08 2.34 6.59
C VAL A 256 -10.23 3.31 6.35
N ALA A 257 -10.21 4.49 6.96
CA ALA A 257 -11.23 5.51 6.78
C ALA A 257 -11.35 5.94 5.31
N ALA A 258 -10.24 5.99 4.56
CA ALA A 258 -10.25 6.31 3.14
C ALA A 258 -10.97 5.22 2.31
N VAL A 259 -10.64 3.94 2.53
CA VAL A 259 -11.33 2.81 1.85
C VAL A 259 -12.82 2.81 2.18
N ARG A 260 -13.18 3.03 3.45
CA ARG A 260 -14.58 3.09 3.91
C ARG A 260 -15.34 4.26 3.33
N SER A 261 -14.70 5.42 3.22
CA SER A 261 -15.26 6.64 2.61
C SER A 261 -15.49 6.48 1.12
N MET A 262 -14.64 5.69 0.46
CA MET A 262 -14.71 5.40 -0.97
C MET A 262 -15.79 4.39 -1.32
N ARG A 263 -15.90 3.30 -0.57
CA ARG A 263 -16.81 2.18 -0.88
C ARG A 263 -18.24 2.59 -1.26
N PRO A 264 -18.96 3.46 -0.53
CA PRO A 264 -20.33 3.87 -0.89
C PRO A 264 -20.41 4.77 -2.13
N CYS A 265 -19.28 5.31 -2.59
CA CYS A 265 -19.19 6.16 -3.78
C CYS A 265 -18.90 5.37 -5.05
N LEU A 266 -18.53 4.09 -4.94
CA LEU A 266 -18.19 3.25 -6.08
C LEU A 266 -19.44 2.88 -6.90
N LEU A 267 -19.33 3.04 -8.21
CA LEU A 267 -20.38 2.75 -9.17
C LEU A 267 -19.92 1.66 -10.15
N PRO A 268 -20.82 0.76 -10.59
CA PRO A 268 -20.51 -0.18 -11.67
C PRO A 268 -19.98 0.55 -12.91
N GLY A 269 -18.99 -0.05 -13.57
CA GLY A 269 -18.35 0.49 -14.76
C GLY A 269 -17.01 1.18 -14.52
N LEU A 270 -16.71 1.59 -13.28
CA LEU A 270 -15.38 2.07 -12.90
C LEU A 270 -14.32 0.99 -13.13
N THR A 271 -13.15 1.34 -13.64
CA THR A 271 -12.03 0.41 -13.75
C THR A 271 -11.25 0.28 -12.44
N GLU A 272 -10.43 -0.75 -12.32
CA GLU A 272 -9.46 -0.90 -11.21
C GLU A 272 -8.58 0.35 -11.08
N ASP A 273 -8.02 0.86 -12.18
CA ASP A 273 -7.18 2.07 -12.19
C ASP A 273 -7.94 3.33 -11.74
N GLU A 274 -9.21 3.48 -12.14
CA GLU A 274 -10.05 4.59 -11.71
C GLU A 274 -10.30 4.53 -10.20
N VAL A 275 -10.52 3.33 -9.63
CA VAL A 275 -10.67 3.15 -8.17
C VAL A 275 -9.35 3.38 -7.43
N THR A 276 -8.22 2.93 -7.98
CA THR A 276 -6.88 3.23 -7.47
C THR A 276 -6.66 4.75 -7.36
N GLU A 277 -6.96 5.50 -8.42
CA GLU A 277 -6.78 6.95 -8.45
C GLU A 277 -7.76 7.70 -7.51
N ILE A 278 -9.00 7.21 -7.37
CA ILE A 278 -9.95 7.74 -6.38
C ILE A 278 -9.38 7.62 -4.96
N LEU A 279 -8.85 6.44 -4.60
CA LEU A 279 -8.28 6.21 -3.27
C LEU A 279 -6.99 6.99 -3.05
N ASN A 280 -6.09 7.04 -4.05
CA ASN A 280 -4.88 7.88 -4.00
C ASN A 280 -5.22 9.33 -3.72
N SER A 281 -6.23 9.86 -4.41
CA SER A 281 -6.69 11.24 -4.23
C SER A 281 -7.21 11.49 -2.81
N ALA A 282 -7.89 10.51 -2.22
CA ALA A 282 -8.37 10.59 -0.85
C ALA A 282 -7.22 10.64 0.17
N LEU A 283 -6.23 9.76 0.03
CA LEU A 283 -5.04 9.73 0.90
C LEU A 283 -4.21 11.02 0.79
N ILE A 284 -3.98 11.51 -0.43
CA ILE A 284 -3.28 12.79 -0.65
C ILE A 284 -4.05 13.95 0.00
N SER A 285 -5.39 13.93 -0.05
CA SER A 285 -6.22 15.03 0.50
C SER A 285 -6.08 15.22 2.02
N ILE A 286 -5.52 14.23 2.73
CA ILE A 286 -5.23 14.28 4.17
C ILE A 286 -3.73 14.29 4.47
N ASN A 287 -2.91 14.65 3.47
CA ASN A 287 -1.44 14.74 3.53
C ASN A 287 -0.72 13.41 3.83
N PHE A 288 -1.32 12.27 3.45
CA PHE A 288 -0.59 11.01 3.48
C PHE A 288 0.28 10.87 2.23
N GLY A 289 1.51 10.40 2.42
CA GLY A 289 2.40 10.02 1.32
C GLY A 289 1.94 8.69 0.72
N LEU A 290 1.83 8.61 -0.60
CA LEU A 290 1.48 7.34 -1.26
C LEU A 290 2.65 6.36 -1.14
N PHE A 291 2.35 5.09 -0.81
CA PHE A 291 3.34 4.01 -0.83
C PHE A 291 3.01 3.00 -1.93
N PHE A 292 1.88 2.31 -1.81
CA PHE A 292 1.33 1.46 -2.86
C PHE A 292 -0.20 1.43 -2.77
N ASN A 293 -0.86 1.06 -3.87
CA ASN A 293 -2.30 0.90 -3.91
C ASN A 293 -2.67 -0.12 -4.99
N ILE A 294 -3.11 -1.29 -4.56
CA ILE A 294 -3.47 -2.44 -5.37
C ILE A 294 -4.98 -2.60 -5.30
N VAL A 295 -5.67 -2.34 -6.41
CA VAL A 295 -7.11 -2.57 -6.55
C VAL A 295 -7.35 -3.67 -7.57
N LEU A 296 -8.00 -4.76 -7.14
CA LEU A 296 -8.19 -5.96 -7.93
C LEU A 296 -9.64 -6.45 -7.84
N PHE A 297 -10.24 -6.79 -8.99
CA PHE A 297 -11.61 -7.29 -9.07
C PHE A 297 -11.63 -8.76 -9.50
N GLU A 298 -12.40 -9.57 -8.77
CA GLU A 298 -12.66 -10.99 -9.07
C GLU A 298 -11.35 -11.75 -9.29
N GLU A 299 -11.16 -12.44 -10.42
CA GLU A 299 -9.99 -13.28 -10.66
C GLU A 299 -8.65 -12.53 -10.64
N HIS A 300 -8.64 -11.20 -10.82
CA HIS A 300 -7.43 -10.41 -10.61
C HIS A 300 -7.01 -10.43 -9.13
N GLY A 301 -7.98 -10.43 -8.21
CA GLY A 301 -7.76 -10.51 -6.77
C GLY A 301 -7.31 -11.90 -6.30
N ALA A 302 -7.37 -12.93 -7.17
CA ALA A 302 -6.80 -14.24 -6.89
C ALA A 302 -5.26 -14.28 -6.99
N LEU A 303 -4.62 -13.16 -7.34
CA LEU A 303 -3.17 -13.00 -7.31
C LEU A 303 -2.82 -12.01 -6.18
N PRO A 304 -2.11 -12.43 -5.12
CA PRO A 304 -1.93 -11.61 -3.91
C PRO A 304 -1.37 -10.19 -4.14
N HIS A 305 -0.48 -10.04 -5.12
CA HIS A 305 0.13 -8.76 -5.53
C HIS A 305 -0.37 -8.28 -6.90
N GLY A 306 -1.47 -8.85 -7.40
CA GLY A 306 -1.91 -8.66 -8.78
C GLY A 306 -1.04 -9.42 -9.79
N GLY A 307 -1.30 -9.17 -11.08
CA GLY A 307 -0.58 -9.76 -12.20
C GLY A 307 -0.25 -8.73 -13.28
N PHE A 308 0.48 -9.14 -14.33
CA PHE A 308 0.94 -8.23 -15.39
C PHE A 308 -0.16 -7.56 -16.25
N VAL A 309 -1.44 -7.94 -16.07
CA VAL A 309 -2.58 -7.51 -16.89
C VAL A 309 -3.76 -7.08 -16.01
N THR A 310 -3.53 -6.12 -15.12
CA THR A 310 -4.57 -5.51 -14.24
C THR A 310 -4.86 -4.07 -14.66
N GLY A 311 -5.82 -3.40 -14.01
CA GLY A 311 -6.11 -1.97 -14.15
C GLY A 311 -7.34 -1.65 -15.01
N TRP A 312 -7.60 -2.46 -16.03
CA TRP A 312 -8.65 -2.23 -17.03
C TRP A 312 -10.01 -2.85 -16.70
N LYS A 313 -10.07 -3.76 -15.72
CA LYS A 313 -11.28 -4.52 -15.44
C LYS A 313 -12.32 -3.64 -14.79
N LYS A 314 -13.57 -3.79 -15.23
CA LYS A 314 -14.69 -2.97 -14.76
C LYS A 314 -15.39 -3.58 -13.56
N LEU A 315 -15.69 -2.72 -12.60
CA LEU A 315 -16.47 -3.01 -11.42
C LEU A 315 -17.91 -3.38 -11.80
N THR A 316 -18.44 -4.42 -11.17
CA THR A 316 -19.84 -4.84 -11.30
C THR A 316 -20.46 -4.99 -9.92
N HIS A 317 -21.78 -5.13 -9.85
CA HIS A 317 -22.48 -5.41 -8.59
C HIS A 317 -22.11 -6.76 -7.95
N GLU A 318 -21.53 -7.68 -8.72
CA GLU A 318 -21.13 -9.00 -8.24
C GLU A 318 -19.63 -9.08 -7.93
N SER A 319 -18.86 -8.04 -8.26
CA SER A 319 -17.42 -7.99 -8.07
C SER A 319 -17.02 -8.18 -6.62
N MET A 320 -16.25 -9.23 -6.33
CA MET A 320 -15.40 -9.24 -5.14
C MET A 320 -14.25 -8.28 -5.40
N VAL A 321 -14.17 -7.22 -4.61
CA VAL A 321 -13.12 -6.21 -4.68
C VAL A 321 -12.11 -6.51 -3.60
N VAL A 322 -10.83 -6.61 -3.96
CA VAL A 322 -9.69 -6.66 -3.04
C VAL A 322 -8.92 -5.35 -3.21
N ILE A 323 -8.81 -4.58 -2.13
CA ILE A 323 -7.96 -3.39 -2.08
C ILE A 323 -6.91 -3.64 -1.03
N ASP A 324 -5.66 -3.59 -1.45
CA ASP A 324 -4.50 -3.57 -0.56
C ASP A 324 -3.75 -2.26 -0.76
N VAL A 325 -3.61 -1.48 0.30
CA VAL A 325 -3.17 -0.09 0.22
C VAL A 325 -2.29 0.27 1.40
N GLY A 326 -1.17 0.91 1.07
CA GLY A 326 -0.22 1.45 2.02
C GLY A 326 -0.01 2.94 1.79
N ALA A 327 0.22 3.65 2.89
CA ALA A 327 0.55 5.07 2.90
C ALA A 327 1.54 5.38 4.02
N HIS A 328 2.25 6.50 3.90
CA HIS A 328 3.14 7.02 4.92
C HIS A 328 2.59 8.27 5.57
N TYR A 329 2.75 8.39 6.89
CA TYR A 329 2.47 9.61 7.63
C TYR A 329 3.54 9.82 8.70
N LEU A 330 4.22 10.97 8.66
CA LEU A 330 5.31 11.32 9.57
C LEU A 330 6.38 10.22 9.72
N GLY A 331 6.69 9.55 8.60
CA GLY A 331 7.68 8.47 8.51
C GLY A 331 7.15 7.07 8.80
N TYR A 332 5.94 6.89 9.34
CA TYR A 332 5.39 5.57 9.67
C TYR A 332 4.44 5.04 8.59
N SER A 333 4.41 3.72 8.45
CA SER A 333 3.66 3.03 7.41
C SER A 333 2.27 2.58 7.87
N SER A 334 1.31 2.69 6.95
CA SER A 334 0.13 1.84 6.93
C SER A 334 0.28 0.74 5.90
N ASP A 335 -0.40 -0.37 6.18
CA ASP A 335 -0.51 -1.53 5.32
C ASP A 335 -1.84 -2.22 5.65
N ILE A 336 -2.81 -2.08 4.77
CA ILE A 336 -4.17 -2.55 5.02
C ILE A 336 -4.80 -3.14 3.77
N CYS A 337 -5.53 -4.22 3.99
CA CYS A 337 -6.27 -4.91 2.96
C CYS A 337 -7.74 -5.07 3.35
N ARG A 338 -8.62 -4.79 2.40
CA ARG A 338 -10.07 -4.96 2.52
C ARG A 338 -10.62 -5.68 1.30
N SER A 339 -11.37 -6.75 1.59
CA SER A 339 -12.17 -7.45 0.60
C SER A 339 -13.65 -7.18 0.82
N PHE A 340 -14.37 -6.71 -0.20
CA PHE A 340 -15.78 -6.35 -0.09
C PHE A 340 -16.52 -6.39 -1.44
N LEU A 341 -17.84 -6.31 -1.37
CA LEU A 341 -18.74 -6.09 -2.50
C LEU A 341 -19.34 -4.67 -2.45
N ILE A 342 -19.71 -4.15 -3.62
CA ILE A 342 -20.49 -2.91 -3.72
C ILE A 342 -22.00 -3.18 -3.60
N ASP A 343 -22.79 -2.13 -3.47
CA ASP A 343 -24.23 -2.26 -3.24
C ASP A 343 -24.91 -3.05 -4.38
N PRO A 344 -25.88 -3.93 -4.09
CA PRO A 344 -26.59 -4.68 -5.11
C PRO A 344 -27.44 -3.75 -6.01
N PRO A 345 -27.81 -4.20 -7.23
CA PRO A 345 -28.65 -3.40 -8.11
C PRO A 345 -29.99 -3.08 -7.44
N ARG A 346 -30.48 -1.85 -7.68
CA ARG A 346 -31.82 -1.43 -7.23
C ARG A 346 -32.87 -2.39 -7.80
N GLN A 347 -33.97 -2.62 -7.08
CA GLN A 347 -34.97 -3.65 -7.42
C GLN A 347 -35.48 -3.63 -8.88
N ARG A 348 -35.50 -2.46 -9.53
CA ARG A 348 -35.94 -2.30 -10.93
C ARG A 348 -34.94 -2.86 -11.96
N ASP A 349 -33.66 -2.98 -11.62
CA ASP A 349 -32.59 -3.44 -12.53
C ASP A 349 -32.15 -4.89 -12.28
N ARG A 350 -32.73 -5.57 -11.27
CA ARG A 350 -32.36 -6.96 -10.92
C ARG A 350 -32.56 -7.97 -12.04
N SER A 351 -33.45 -7.69 -13.01
CA SER A 351 -33.72 -8.58 -14.14
C SER A 351 -32.64 -8.57 -15.22
N VAL A 352 -31.67 -7.63 -15.17
CA VAL A 352 -30.66 -7.42 -16.22
C VAL A 352 -29.32 -8.11 -15.91
N HIS A 353 -29.08 -8.49 -14.65
CA HIS A 353 -27.83 -9.09 -14.20
C HIS A 353 -28.08 -10.40 -13.43
N PRO A 354 -28.13 -11.57 -14.10
CA PRO A 354 -28.21 -12.84 -13.40
C PRO A 354 -26.88 -13.10 -12.69
N ALA A 355 -26.86 -12.95 -11.36
CA ALA A 355 -25.75 -13.38 -10.52
C ALA A 355 -25.66 -14.91 -10.53
N ASP A 356 -24.45 -15.47 -10.60
CA ASP A 356 -24.20 -16.89 -10.29
C ASP A 356 -24.38 -17.10 -8.78
N PRO A 357 -25.46 -17.78 -8.33
CA PRO A 357 -25.75 -17.92 -6.91
C PRO A 357 -24.72 -18.77 -6.17
N GLU A 358 -24.09 -19.73 -6.84
CA GLU A 358 -23.10 -20.63 -6.23
C GLU A 358 -21.78 -19.89 -6.03
N LEU A 359 -21.30 -19.19 -7.05
CA LEU A 359 -20.09 -18.36 -6.93
C LEU A 359 -20.28 -17.27 -5.86
N ARG A 360 -21.46 -16.65 -5.81
CA ARG A 360 -21.78 -15.67 -4.77
C ARG A 360 -21.77 -16.31 -3.39
N ALA A 361 -22.42 -17.46 -3.19
CA ALA A 361 -22.40 -18.15 -1.91
C ALA A 361 -20.96 -18.50 -1.47
N GLU A 362 -20.11 -18.90 -2.40
CA GLU A 362 -18.70 -19.19 -2.10
C GLU A 362 -17.90 -17.94 -1.73
N LYS A 363 -18.10 -16.80 -2.41
CA LYS A 363 -17.50 -15.52 -2.02
C LYS A 363 -17.80 -15.16 -0.57
N PHE A 364 -19.05 -15.28 -0.14
CA PHE A 364 -19.46 -15.01 1.24
C PHE A 364 -18.85 -16.02 2.22
N LYS A 365 -18.80 -17.30 1.85
CA LYS A 365 -18.17 -18.34 2.68
C LYS A 365 -16.68 -18.06 2.88
N VAL A 366 -15.94 -17.81 1.80
CA VAL A 366 -14.51 -17.52 1.85
C VAL A 366 -14.25 -16.23 2.64
N TRP A 367 -15.05 -15.19 2.41
CA TRP A 367 -14.98 -13.93 3.18
C TRP A 367 -15.08 -14.19 4.68
N GLN A 368 -16.07 -14.98 5.12
CA GLN A 368 -16.24 -15.30 6.53
C GLN A 368 -15.08 -16.14 7.09
N VAL A 369 -14.60 -17.15 6.33
CA VAL A 369 -13.47 -17.99 6.75
C VAL A 369 -12.20 -17.15 6.96
N VAL A 370 -11.93 -16.16 6.09
CA VAL A 370 -10.79 -15.24 6.25
C VAL A 370 -10.96 -14.37 7.50
N LEU A 371 -12.15 -13.83 7.76
CA LEU A 371 -12.42 -13.05 8.96
C LEU A 371 -12.27 -13.89 10.25
N ASP A 372 -12.72 -15.14 10.23
CA ASP A 372 -12.58 -16.08 11.34
C ASP A 372 -11.10 -16.42 11.59
N ALA A 373 -10.33 -16.62 10.51
CA ALA A 373 -8.89 -16.84 10.58
C ALA A 373 -8.16 -15.62 11.17
N GLN A 374 -8.50 -14.41 10.73
CA GLN A 374 -7.95 -13.16 11.26
C GLN A 374 -8.28 -13.02 12.75
N THR A 375 -9.51 -13.40 13.15
CA THR A 375 -9.94 -13.40 14.55
C THR A 375 -9.15 -14.38 15.41
N ALA A 376 -8.90 -15.60 14.91
CA ALA A 376 -8.08 -16.58 15.61
C ALA A 376 -6.64 -16.11 15.81
N ALA A 377 -6.04 -15.50 14.78
CA ALA A 377 -4.72 -14.86 14.89
C ALA A 377 -4.72 -13.69 15.87
N ALA A 378 -5.75 -12.84 15.84
CA ALA A 378 -5.87 -11.69 16.75
C ALA A 378 -5.84 -12.11 18.22
N ALA A 379 -6.53 -13.21 18.55
CA ALA A 379 -6.52 -13.79 19.89
C ALA A 379 -5.15 -14.36 20.32
N ALA A 380 -4.30 -14.71 19.34
CA ALA A 380 -2.98 -15.30 19.55
C ALA A 380 -1.85 -14.24 19.65
N PHE A 381 -2.10 -12.96 19.38
CA PHE A 381 -1.14 -11.87 19.66
C PHE A 381 -0.99 -11.62 21.16
N ARG A 382 -0.30 -12.53 21.84
CA ARG A 382 -0.04 -12.47 23.28
C ARG A 382 1.46 -12.56 23.56
N PRO A 383 1.96 -11.94 24.63
CA PRO A 383 3.33 -12.13 25.06
C PRO A 383 3.67 -13.61 25.22
N ASN A 384 4.90 -13.98 24.87
CA ASN A 384 5.44 -15.36 24.92
C ASN A 384 4.82 -16.37 23.95
N ASN A 385 3.82 -15.99 23.15
CA ASN A 385 3.49 -16.77 21.96
C ASN A 385 4.62 -16.65 20.94
N THR A 386 4.84 -17.69 20.15
CA THR A 386 5.82 -17.62 19.05
C THR A 386 5.18 -16.97 17.82
N ALA A 387 5.97 -16.32 16.98
CA ALA A 387 5.50 -15.80 15.69
C ALA A 387 4.82 -16.91 14.84
N ALA A 388 5.36 -18.13 14.88
CA ALA A 388 4.76 -19.30 14.27
C ALA A 388 3.38 -19.67 14.84
N SER A 389 3.18 -19.59 16.16
CA SER A 389 1.90 -19.96 16.77
C SER A 389 0.75 -19.04 16.35
N VAL A 390 1.03 -17.78 16.04
CA VAL A 390 0.02 -16.84 15.51
C VAL A 390 -0.37 -17.22 14.08
N ASP A 391 0.60 -17.50 13.19
CA ASP A 391 0.33 -17.99 11.83
C ASP A 391 -0.50 -19.27 11.84
N ILE A 392 -0.12 -20.24 12.68
CA ILE A 392 -0.81 -21.52 12.82
C ILE A 392 -2.26 -21.33 13.27
N ALA A 393 -2.55 -20.34 14.14
CA ALA A 393 -3.91 -20.06 14.59
C ALA A 393 -4.85 -19.68 13.44
N ALA A 394 -4.43 -18.77 12.54
CA ALA A 394 -5.20 -18.43 11.35
C ALA A 394 -5.23 -19.58 10.33
N ARG A 395 -4.07 -20.18 10.06
CA ARG A 395 -3.92 -21.23 9.05
C ARG A 395 -4.80 -22.45 9.33
N THR A 396 -4.91 -22.84 10.60
CA THR A 396 -5.77 -23.95 11.04
C THR A 396 -7.24 -23.70 10.69
N ILE A 397 -7.74 -22.46 10.84
CA ILE A 397 -9.13 -22.12 10.47
C ILE A 397 -9.35 -22.33 8.97
N ILE A 398 -8.45 -21.83 8.14
CA ILE A 398 -8.54 -21.92 6.68
C ILE A 398 -8.42 -23.38 6.20
N GLU A 399 -7.49 -24.15 6.76
CA GLU A 399 -7.29 -25.57 6.44
C GLU A 399 -8.53 -26.40 6.80
N ASN A 400 -9.09 -26.21 7.99
CA ASN A 400 -10.29 -26.90 8.45
C ASN A 400 -11.53 -26.57 7.60
N ALA A 401 -11.60 -25.36 7.04
CA ALA A 401 -12.66 -24.95 6.12
C ALA A 401 -12.51 -25.54 4.70
N GLY A 402 -11.41 -26.26 4.43
CA GLY A 402 -11.11 -26.88 3.13
C GLY A 402 -10.37 -25.98 2.15
N TYR A 403 -9.89 -24.81 2.58
CA TYR A 403 -9.25 -23.80 1.72
C TYR A 403 -7.74 -23.67 1.95
N GLY A 404 -7.09 -24.62 2.64
CA GLY A 404 -5.66 -24.56 2.98
C GLY A 404 -4.74 -24.32 1.78
N TYR A 405 -5.11 -24.85 0.60
CA TYR A 405 -4.37 -24.64 -0.65
C TYR A 405 -4.38 -23.17 -1.14
N GLY A 406 -5.36 -22.38 -0.70
CA GLY A 406 -5.54 -20.99 -1.09
C GLY A 406 -4.82 -19.99 -0.17
N PHE A 407 -4.29 -20.40 0.98
CA PHE A 407 -3.52 -19.51 1.87
C PHE A 407 -2.02 -19.70 1.69
N THR A 408 -1.49 -19.01 0.68
CA THR A 408 -0.19 -19.28 0.05
C THR A 408 0.99 -18.49 0.60
N HIS A 409 0.76 -17.51 1.47
CA HIS A 409 1.80 -16.68 2.09
C HIS A 409 1.82 -16.81 3.63
N ARG A 410 2.74 -16.07 4.26
CA ARG A 410 2.82 -15.90 5.73
C ARG A 410 1.58 -15.15 6.23
N LEU A 411 1.21 -15.31 7.51
CA LEU A 411 0.12 -14.56 8.11
C LEU A 411 0.35 -13.05 8.21
N GLY A 412 1.60 -12.62 8.31
CA GLY A 412 1.92 -11.21 8.46
C GLY A 412 3.38 -10.94 8.75
N HIS A 413 3.68 -9.68 9.02
CA HIS A 413 5.03 -9.16 9.30
C HIS A 413 4.96 -8.03 10.32
N GLY A 414 6.12 -7.68 10.88
CA GLY A 414 6.28 -6.48 11.67
C GLY A 414 6.04 -5.25 10.79
N ILE A 415 5.53 -4.19 11.41
CA ILE A 415 5.29 -2.90 10.75
C ILE A 415 5.69 -1.75 11.68
N GLY A 416 6.29 -0.71 11.11
CA GLY A 416 6.77 0.44 11.86
C GLY A 416 7.05 1.62 10.94
N ILE A 417 8.28 2.14 11.03
CA ILE A 417 8.80 3.12 10.07
C ILE A 417 8.92 2.54 8.66
N LYS A 418 9.09 1.22 8.57
CA LYS A 418 9.05 0.42 7.35
C LYS A 418 7.78 -0.44 7.36
N ALA A 419 7.14 -0.60 6.21
CA ALA A 419 5.93 -1.42 6.08
C ALA A 419 6.19 -2.89 6.43
N HIS A 420 7.26 -3.47 5.86
CA HIS A 420 7.71 -4.82 6.14
C HIS A 420 9.00 -4.81 6.97
N GLU A 421 8.91 -5.11 8.26
CA GLU A 421 10.08 -5.28 9.13
C GLU A 421 9.97 -6.56 9.96
N SER A 422 11.06 -6.94 10.63
CA SER A 422 11.05 -8.07 11.55
C SER A 422 10.14 -7.76 12.76
N PRO A 423 9.56 -8.78 13.42
CA PRO A 423 9.56 -10.20 13.07
C PRO A 423 8.51 -10.60 12.02
N TYR A 424 8.68 -11.78 11.42
CA TYR A 424 7.75 -12.32 10.42
C TYR A 424 6.86 -13.46 10.99
N LEU A 425 5.55 -13.39 10.77
CA LEU A 425 4.56 -14.37 11.23
C LEU A 425 4.38 -15.50 10.22
N ASN A 426 5.32 -16.46 10.20
CA ASN A 426 5.20 -17.68 9.39
C ASN A 426 5.30 -18.92 10.28
N LYS A 427 4.66 -20.03 9.88
CA LYS A 427 4.60 -21.30 10.65
C LYS A 427 5.95 -21.91 11.07
N TRP A 428 7.08 -21.43 10.55
CA TRP A 428 8.41 -21.90 10.91
C TRP A 428 9.19 -20.97 11.84
N ASN A 429 8.73 -19.73 12.06
CA ASN A 429 9.37 -18.80 12.98
C ASN A 429 9.04 -19.14 14.45
N LYS A 430 9.64 -20.21 14.95
CA LYS A 430 9.43 -20.73 16.32
C LYS A 430 10.37 -20.10 17.35
N ALA A 431 11.42 -19.42 16.91
CA ALA A 431 12.44 -18.84 17.78
C ALA A 431 12.02 -17.48 18.34
N VAL A 432 11.30 -16.67 17.56
CA VAL A 432 10.85 -15.36 18.02
C VAL A 432 9.63 -15.48 18.92
N LEU A 433 9.74 -14.92 20.11
CA LEU A 433 8.64 -14.71 21.05
C LEU A 433 8.09 -13.30 20.89
N LEU A 434 6.76 -13.19 20.85
CA LEU A 434 6.07 -11.90 20.86
C LEU A 434 6.30 -11.19 22.19
N GLN A 435 6.63 -9.90 22.11
CA GLN A 435 6.85 -9.04 23.27
C GLN A 435 5.92 -7.81 23.23
N PRO A 436 5.57 -7.24 24.39
CA PRO A 436 4.83 -5.99 24.45
C PRO A 436 5.52 -4.86 23.67
N GLY A 437 4.73 -4.08 22.95
CA GLY A 437 5.24 -3.01 22.08
C GLY A 437 5.51 -3.46 20.64
N MET A 438 5.49 -4.76 20.34
CA MET A 438 5.59 -5.24 18.95
C MET A 438 4.28 -5.00 18.20
N THR A 439 4.40 -4.58 16.94
CA THR A 439 3.28 -4.33 16.02
C THR A 439 3.39 -5.22 14.79
N PHE A 440 2.26 -5.78 14.36
CA PHE A 440 2.21 -6.72 13.23
C PHE A 440 1.01 -6.46 12.33
N THR A 441 1.15 -6.76 11.04
CA THR A 441 0.02 -7.06 10.16
C THR A 441 -0.61 -8.42 10.54
N ASN A 442 -1.91 -8.53 10.34
CA ASN A 442 -2.69 -9.77 10.48
C ASN A 442 -3.55 -9.93 9.23
N GLU A 443 -2.97 -10.59 8.22
CA GLU A 443 -3.40 -10.52 6.82
C GLU A 443 -3.71 -11.90 6.21
N PRO A 444 -4.49 -12.79 6.85
CA PRO A 444 -4.84 -14.06 6.21
C PRO A 444 -5.58 -13.80 4.89
N GLY A 445 -5.27 -14.59 3.88
CA GLY A 445 -5.86 -14.49 2.56
C GLY A 445 -6.15 -15.86 1.96
N ILE A 446 -7.25 -15.95 1.20
CA ILE A 446 -7.58 -17.11 0.38
C ILE A 446 -7.65 -16.65 -1.08
N TYR A 447 -6.84 -17.28 -1.93
CA TYR A 447 -6.75 -16.97 -3.35
C TYR A 447 -7.21 -18.19 -4.17
N LEU A 448 -8.31 -18.03 -4.90
CA LEU A 448 -8.86 -19.06 -5.77
C LEU A 448 -8.57 -18.67 -7.22
N GLU A 449 -7.47 -19.19 -7.77
CA GLU A 449 -6.99 -18.86 -9.12
C GLU A 449 -8.11 -18.94 -10.17
N ASN A 450 -8.13 -17.95 -11.06
CA ASN A 450 -9.15 -17.78 -12.11
C ASN A 450 -10.57 -17.52 -11.59
N ARG A 451 -10.76 -17.23 -10.28
CA ARG A 451 -12.07 -17.00 -9.67
C ARG A 451 -12.14 -15.70 -8.90
N PHE A 452 -11.57 -15.66 -7.71
CA PHE A 452 -11.50 -14.47 -6.85
C PHE A 452 -10.51 -14.68 -5.70
N GLY A 453 -10.14 -13.58 -5.02
CA GLY A 453 -9.43 -13.64 -3.75
C GLY A 453 -10.17 -12.87 -2.66
N VAL A 454 -9.84 -13.19 -1.40
CA VAL A 454 -10.24 -12.43 -0.22
C VAL A 454 -9.04 -12.35 0.72
N ARG A 455 -8.64 -11.15 1.11
CA ARG A 455 -7.70 -10.84 2.18
C ARG A 455 -8.29 -9.77 3.11
N HIS A 456 -8.08 -9.95 4.40
CA HIS A 456 -8.37 -8.95 5.43
C HIS A 456 -7.10 -8.71 6.22
N GLU A 457 -6.68 -7.45 6.29
CA GLU A 457 -5.45 -7.07 6.95
C GLU A 457 -5.65 -5.89 7.88
N ASP A 458 -5.19 -6.08 9.11
CA ASP A 458 -5.25 -5.08 10.14
C ASP A 458 -3.99 -5.11 10.99
N ILE A 459 -3.64 -3.96 11.55
CA ILE A 459 -2.46 -3.81 12.40
C ILE A 459 -2.82 -4.02 13.87
N TYR A 460 -2.03 -4.87 14.54
CA TYR A 460 -2.18 -5.16 15.97
C TYR A 460 -0.93 -4.80 16.75
N LEU A 461 -1.13 -4.22 17.93
CA LEU A 461 -0.11 -4.01 18.97
C LEU A 461 -0.22 -5.11 20.02
N VAL A 462 0.88 -5.83 20.26
CA VAL A 462 1.00 -6.77 21.38
C VAL A 462 1.11 -5.96 22.67
N LYS A 463 0.18 -6.21 23.59
CA LYS A 463 0.13 -5.57 24.92
C LYS A 463 0.79 -6.42 25.99
N GLU A 464 1.12 -5.81 27.13
CA GLU A 464 1.62 -6.52 28.32
C GLU A 464 0.62 -7.55 28.86
N SER A 465 -0.67 -7.24 28.78
CA SER A 465 -1.75 -8.13 29.21
C SER A 465 -3.05 -7.84 28.45
N GLY A 466 -3.97 -8.81 28.49
CA GLY A 466 -5.25 -8.73 27.78
C GLY A 466 -5.13 -9.05 26.30
N GLU A 467 -6.14 -8.62 25.54
CA GLU A 467 -6.15 -8.73 24.07
C GLU A 467 -5.21 -7.71 23.45
N ALA A 468 -4.61 -8.09 22.31
CA ALA A 468 -3.87 -7.16 21.47
C ALA A 468 -4.76 -6.00 21.02
N GLU A 469 -4.15 -4.84 20.88
CA GLU A 469 -4.86 -3.63 20.50
C GLU A 469 -4.88 -3.47 18.98
N LEU A 470 -6.05 -3.19 18.42
CA LEU A 470 -6.24 -2.93 17.00
C LEU A 470 -5.85 -1.48 16.70
N LEU A 471 -4.95 -1.25 15.74
CA LEU A 471 -4.46 0.09 15.39
C LEU A 471 -5.11 0.70 14.15
N THR A 472 -6.03 -0.03 13.51
CA THR A 472 -6.77 0.37 12.29
C THR A 472 -8.17 0.94 12.59
N GLY A 473 -8.46 1.23 13.86
CA GLY A 473 -9.76 1.71 14.33
C GLY A 473 -10.77 0.57 14.46
N ARG A 474 -11.23 0.01 13.34
CA ARG A 474 -12.15 -1.14 13.34
C ARG A 474 -11.87 -2.11 12.20
N ARG A 475 -12.13 -3.38 12.47
CA ARG A 475 -12.14 -4.45 11.45
C ARG A 475 -13.35 -4.33 10.53
N ALA A 476 -13.27 -5.04 9.41
CA ALA A 476 -14.44 -5.31 8.58
C ALA A 476 -15.51 -6.05 9.40
N THR A 477 -16.77 -5.70 9.20
CA THR A 477 -17.93 -6.30 9.92
C THR A 477 -18.84 -7.09 8.99
N GLY A 478 -18.66 -6.94 7.68
CA GLY A 478 -19.38 -7.70 6.69
C GLY A 478 -18.86 -7.43 5.27
N PRO A 479 -19.30 -8.24 4.29
CA PRO A 479 -18.89 -8.10 2.89
C PRO A 479 -19.34 -6.79 2.23
N TYR A 480 -20.13 -5.95 2.91
CA TYR A 480 -20.56 -4.63 2.44
C TYR A 480 -20.07 -3.49 3.33
N ASP A 481 -19.36 -3.81 4.42
CA ASP A 481 -18.89 -2.85 5.42
C ASP A 481 -17.41 -3.15 5.74
N PRO A 482 -16.49 -2.76 4.83
CA PRO A 482 -15.06 -3.03 4.96
C PRO A 482 -14.43 -2.37 6.19
#